data_AF-K1SJJ1-F1
#
_entry.id   AF-K1SJJ1-F1
#
_cell.length_a   1.000
_cell.length_b   1.000
_cell.length_c   1.000
_cell.angle_alpha   90.00
_cell.angle_beta   90.00
_cell.angle_gamma   90.00
#
_symmetry.space_group_name_H-M   'P 1'
#
loop_
_entity.id
_entity.type
_entity.pdbx_description
1 polymer ?
#
loop_
_entity_poly.entity_id
_entity_poly.type
_entity_poly.pdbx_seq_one_letter_code
_entity_poly.pdbx_strand_id
1 'polypeptide(L)' 'MRKRGELDGIKELQNFGDQLEAACFDTLNDGIATKDLVNLMEGVEAKAVNSAGFIAAIRERLEKRLA' A
#
# COMPACT_ATOMS: atom_id res chain seq x y z
N MET A 1 1.87 1.89 -12.98
CA MET A 1 2.00 3.36 -13.01
C MET A 1 3.44 3.82 -13.22
N ARG A 2 4.38 3.40 -12.35
CA ARG A 2 5.79 3.83 -12.43
C ARG A 2 6.42 3.70 -13.81
N LYS A 3 6.39 2.49 -14.39
CA LYS A 3 7.02 2.25 -15.69
C LYS A 3 6.47 3.13 -16.82
N ARG A 4 5.16 3.46 -16.78
CA ARG A 4 4.55 4.35 -17.76
C ARG A 4 4.99 5.80 -17.56
N GLY A 5 5.03 6.25 -16.31
CA GLY A 5 5.58 7.57 -15.97
C GLY A 5 7.05 7.72 -16.36
N GLU A 6 7.86 6.65 -16.28
CA GLU A 6 9.25 6.65 -16.78
C GLU A 6 9.29 6.84 -18.31
N LEU A 7 8.53 6.04 -19.05
CA LEU A 7 8.51 6.08 -20.51
C LEU A 7 7.98 7.41 -21.06
N ASP A 8 6.99 7.98 -20.38
CA ASP A 8 6.30 9.20 -20.81
C ASP A 8 6.93 10.47 -20.19
N GLY A 9 7.96 10.35 -19.34
CA GLY A 9 8.60 11.47 -18.66
C GLY A 9 7.74 12.16 -17.59
N ILE A 10 6.65 11.53 -17.16
CA ILE A 10 5.70 12.07 -16.18
C ILE A 10 6.15 11.69 -14.77
N LYS A 11 6.95 12.55 -14.14
CA LYS A 11 7.50 12.33 -12.78
C LYS A 11 6.42 12.14 -11.72
N GLU A 12 5.30 12.87 -11.82
CA GLU A 12 4.19 12.76 -10.85
C GLU A 12 3.54 11.38 -10.88
N LEU A 13 3.43 10.77 -12.07
CA LEU A 13 2.91 9.40 -12.23
C LEU A 13 3.87 8.35 -11.68
N GLN A 14 5.18 8.60 -11.78
CA GLN A 14 6.19 7.76 -11.12
C GLN A 14 6.05 7.85 -9.60
N ASN A 15 6.06 9.07 -9.06
CA ASN A 15 5.94 9.32 -7.62
C ASN A 15 4.64 8.72 -7.04
N PHE A 16 3.50 8.90 -7.71
CA PHE A 16 2.25 8.27 -7.28
C PHE A 16 2.37 6.74 -7.20
N GLY A 17 3.00 6.12 -8.20
CA GLY A 17 3.25 4.67 -8.19
C GLY A 17 4.11 4.23 -7.01
N ASP A 18 5.20 4.94 -6.75
CA ASP A 18 6.13 4.65 -5.66
C ASP A 18 5.46 4.82 -4.28
N GLN A 19 4.68 5.89 -4.09
CA GLN A 19 3.96 6.11 -2.82
C GLN A 19 2.83 5.11 -2.60
N LEU A 20 2.12 4.70 -3.66
CA LEU A 20 1.08 3.67 -3.56
C LEU A 20 1.69 2.33 -3.13
N GLU A 21 2.82 1.94 -3.72
CA GLU A 21 3.53 0.72 -3.35
C GLU A 21 4.03 0.79 -1.90
N ALA A 22 4.62 1.91 -1.50
CA ALA A 22 5.06 2.11 -0.12
C ALA A 22 3.89 2.09 0.89
N ALA A 23 2.73 2.67 0.54
CA ALA A 23 1.52 2.62 1.38
C ALA A 23 0.99 1.18 1.56
N CYS A 24 1.11 0.33 0.55
CA CYS A 24 0.80 -1.11 0.67
C CYS A 24 1.72 -1.79 1.69
N PHE A 25 3.03 -1.55 1.60
CA PHE A 25 3.99 -2.12 2.54
C PHE A 25 3.76 -1.63 3.97
N ASP A 26 3.54 -0.33 4.18
CA ASP A 26 3.20 0.20 5.49
C ASP A 26 1.94 -0.46 6.08
N THR A 27 0.92 -0.70 5.24
CA THR A 27 -0.32 -1.35 5.69
C THR A 27 -0.05 -2.76 6.21
N LEU A 28 0.77 -3.53 5.49
CA LEU A 28 1.19 -4.86 5.89
C LEU A 28 2.11 -4.84 7.12
N ASN A 29 3.05 -3.90 7.19
CA ASN A 29 3.97 -3.74 8.32
C ASN A 29 3.25 -3.33 9.61
N ASP A 30 2.11 -2.66 9.51
CA ASP A 30 1.21 -2.36 10.63
C ASP A 30 0.28 -3.55 10.99
N GLY A 31 0.51 -4.73 10.40
CA GLY A 31 -0.26 -5.93 10.68
C GLY A 31 -1.62 -6.00 9.97
N ILE A 32 -2.00 -4.99 9.19
CA ILE A 32 -3.32 -4.94 8.57
C ILE A 32 -3.28 -5.72 7.25
N ALA A 33 -4.03 -6.81 7.17
CA ALA A 33 -4.04 -7.65 5.98
C ALA A 33 -5.38 -8.37 5.78
N THR A 34 -5.59 -8.88 4.57
CA THR A 34 -6.71 -9.79 4.28
C THR A 34 -6.42 -11.20 4.81
N LYS A 35 -7.47 -11.99 5.05
CA LYS A 35 -7.38 -13.30 5.74
C LYS A 35 -6.40 -14.30 5.11
N ASP A 36 -6.19 -14.22 3.81
CA ASP A 36 -5.24 -15.04 3.06
C ASP A 36 -3.78 -14.78 3.43
N LEU A 37 -3.44 -13.54 3.83
CA LEU A 37 -2.08 -13.15 4.19
C LEU A 37 -1.79 -13.24 5.68
N VAL A 38 -2.82 -13.17 6.54
CA VAL A 38 -2.69 -13.16 8.01
C VAL A 38 -1.85 -14.32 8.55
N ASN A 39 -2.01 -15.53 8.01
CA ASN A 39 -1.27 -16.71 8.46
C ASN A 39 0.19 -16.75 7.98
N LEU A 40 0.58 -15.84 7.09
CA LEU A 40 1.94 -15.72 6.54
C LEU A 40 2.72 -14.57 7.20
N MET A 41 2.09 -13.79 8.07
CA MET A 41 2.72 -12.64 8.70
C MET A 41 3.61 -13.10 9.85
N GLU A 42 4.82 -12.56 9.90
CA GLU A 42 5.80 -12.79 10.95
C GLU A 42 6.26 -11.45 11.53
N GLY A 43 6.53 -11.41 12.84
CA GLY A 43 7.08 -10.22 13.49
C GLY A 43 6.11 -9.08 13.75
N VAL A 44 4.81 -9.23 13.45
CA VAL A 44 3.75 -8.25 13.71
C VAL A 44 2.45 -8.93 14.12
N GLU A 45 1.64 -8.26 14.96
CA GLU A 45 0.29 -8.71 15.28
C GLU A 45 -0.66 -8.50 14.09
N ALA A 46 -1.16 -9.59 13.52
CA ALA A 46 -2.00 -9.53 12.34
C ALA A 46 -3.47 -9.18 12.65
N LYS A 47 -3.95 -8.08 12.05
CA LYS A 47 -5.34 -7.64 12.04
C LYS A 47 -6.00 -8.00 10.72
N ALA A 48 -6.84 -9.03 10.75
CA ALA A 48 -7.61 -9.47 9.60
C ALA A 48 -8.72 -8.47 9.22
N VAL A 49 -8.71 -7.98 7.99
CA VAL A 49 -9.76 -7.13 7.40
C VAL A 49 -10.30 -7.74 6.10
N ASN A 50 -11.43 -7.22 5.60
CA ASN A 50 -11.91 -7.55 4.26
C ASN A 50 -11.22 -6.67 3.19
N SER A 51 -11.45 -6.95 1.91
CA SER A 51 -10.82 -6.22 0.81
C SER A 51 -11.10 -4.71 0.85
N ALA A 52 -12.32 -4.31 1.19
CA ALA A 52 -12.68 -2.90 1.29
C ALA A 52 -11.92 -2.19 2.42
N GLY A 53 -11.81 -2.85 3.59
CA GLY A 53 -11.05 -2.33 4.73
C GLY A 53 -9.56 -2.26 4.45
N PHE A 54 -9.01 -3.23 3.73
CA PHE A 54 -7.60 -3.21 3.32
C PHE A 54 -7.32 -2.05 2.35
N ILE A 55 -8.16 -1.86 1.33
CA ILE A 55 -8.04 -0.74 0.37
C ILE A 55 -8.19 0.61 1.08
N ALA A 56 -9.12 0.73 2.04
CA ALA A 56 -9.29 1.95 2.83
C ALA A 56 -8.05 2.26 3.69
N ALA A 57 -7.43 1.24 4.29
CA ALA A 57 -6.21 1.38 5.07
C ALA A 57 -5.01 1.81 4.21
N ILE A 58 -4.89 1.28 3.00
CA ILE A 58 -3.88 1.71 2.02
C ILE A 58 -4.12 3.17 1.62
N ARG A 59 -5.38 3.53 1.34
CA ARG A 59 -5.76 4.90 0.96
C ARG A 59 -5.36 5.92 2.03
N GLU A 60 -5.66 5.65 3.30
CA GLU A 60 -5.30 6.55 4.41
C GLU A 60 -3.79 6.82 4.45
N ARG A 61 -2.97 5.78 4.24
CA ARG A 61 -1.50 5.91 4.24
C ARG A 61 -1.00 6.61 2.99
N LEU A 62 -1.60 6.34 1.84
CA LEU A 62 -1.28 7.04 0.60
C LEU A 62 -1.56 8.54 0.71
N GLU A 63 -2.70 8.93 1.28
CA GLU A 63 -3.05 10.33 1.50
C GLU A 63 -2.02 11.02 2.42
N LYS A 64 -1.54 10.36 3.47
CA LYS A 64 -0.45 10.87 4.33
C LYS A 64 0.89 11.00 3.61
N ARG A 65 1.18 10.11 2.65
CA ARG A 65 2.44 10.12 1.87
C ARG A 65 2.46 11.17 0.76
N LEU A 66 1.29 11.63 0.33
CA LEU A 66 1.13 12.64 -0.72
C LEU A 66 0.88 14.06 -0.18
N ALA A 67 0.67 14.20 1.13
CA ALA A 67 0.55 15.48 1.84
C ALA A 67 1.92 16.14 2.05
#